data_AF-A0A7C2D2G1-F1
#
_entry.id   AF-A0A7C2D2G1-F1
#
_cell.length_a   1.000
_cell.length_b   1.000
_cell.length_c   1.000
_cell.angle_alpha   90.00
_cell.angle_beta   90.00
_cell.angle_gamma   90.00
#
_symmetry.space_group_name_H-M   'P 1'
#
loop_
_entity.id
_entity.type
_entity.pdbx_description
1 polymer ?
#
loop_
_entity_poly.entity_id
_entity_poly.type
_entity_poly.pdbx_seq_one_letter_code
_entity_poly.pdbx_strand_id
1 'polypeptide(L)' 'RILEALLSEAKNRSQIAKELNLNWRTVNRHLQILAEENMVKRSGFGQRTFYKLTPTGEEVIEISAKK' A
#
# COMPACT_ATOMS: atom_id res chain seq x y z
N ARG A 1 8.00 -1.86 -3.81
CA ARG A 1 8.24 -0.80 -2.79
C ARG A 1 7.00 -0.40 -1.98
N ILE A 2 5.91 0.16 -2.55
CA ILE A 2 4.71 0.49 -1.74
C ILE A 2 4.00 -0.77 -1.22
N LEU A 3 3.85 -1.78 -2.07
CA LEU A 3 3.28 -3.07 -1.68
C LEU A 3 4.17 -3.78 -0.63
N GLU A 4 5.49 -3.75 -0.79
CA GLU A 4 6.46 -4.24 0.21
C GLU A 4 6.32 -3.53 1.57
N ALA A 5 6.11 -2.21 1.58
CA ALA A 5 5.92 -1.48 2.84
C ALA A 5 4.63 -1.92 3.58
N LEU A 6 3.64 -2.43 2.84
CA LEU A 6 2.35 -2.91 3.36
C LEU A 6 2.32 -4.41 3.67
N LEU A 7 3.41 -5.13 3.38
CA LEU A 7 3.55 -6.58 3.61
C LEU A 7 3.65 -6.89 5.10
N SER A 8 4.32 -6.04 5.87
CA SER A 8 4.53 -6.23 7.31
C SER A 8 3.32 -5.83 8.16
N GLU A 9 2.69 -4.70 7.84
CA GLU A 9 1.57 -4.16 8.61
C GLU A 9 0.70 -3.20 7.80
N ALA A 10 -0.53 -2.97 8.28
CA ALA A 10 -1.40 -1.96 7.69
C ALA A 10 -0.90 -0.56 8.03
N LYS A 11 -0.60 0.25 7.00
CA LYS A 11 -0.03 1.59 7.15
C LYS A 11 -0.92 2.66 6.56
N ASN A 12 -0.86 3.85 7.14
CA ASN A 12 -1.48 5.03 6.55
C ASN A 12 -0.56 5.71 5.53
N ARG A 13 -1.13 6.62 4.73
CA ARG A 13 -0.41 7.35 3.65
C ARG A 13 0.84 8.06 4.16
N SER A 14 0.76 8.66 5.33
CA SER A 14 1.87 9.42 5.93
C SER A 14 3.01 8.51 6.41
N GLN A 15 2.68 7.34 6.95
CA GLN A 15 3.66 6.32 7.34
C GLN A 15 4.41 5.80 6.10
N ILE A 16 3.67 5.42 5.05
CA ILE A 16 4.24 4.94 3.79
C ILE A 16 5.14 6.00 3.14
N ALA A 17 4.69 7.27 3.14
CA ALA A 17 5.47 8.38 2.62
C ALA A 17 6.79 8.59 3.37
N LYS A 18 6.76 8.52 4.72
CA LYS A 18 7.97 8.62 5.54
C LYS A 18 8.94 7.46 5.29
N GLU A 19 8.43 6.24 5.32
CA GLU A 19 9.25 5.03 5.19
C GLU A 19 9.93 4.93 3.82
N LEU A 20 9.22 5.30 2.76
CA LEU A 20 9.77 5.28 1.40
C LEU A 20 10.48 6.58 1.02
N ASN A 21 10.52 7.57 1.92
CA ASN A 21 11.00 8.92 1.66
C ASN A 21 10.40 9.53 0.37
N LEU A 22 9.09 9.37 0.20
CA LEU A 22 8.33 9.83 -0.97
C LEU A 22 7.37 10.97 -0.61
N ASN A 23 7.05 11.79 -1.61
CA ASN A 23 6.00 12.79 -1.47
C ASN A 23 4.64 12.12 -1.23
N TRP A 24 3.89 12.62 -0.26
CA TRP A 24 2.55 12.13 0.10
C TRP A 24 1.58 12.11 -1.09
N ARG A 25 1.70 13.07 -2.05
CA ARG A 25 0.86 13.10 -3.26
C ARG A 25 1.16 11.91 -4.17
N THR A 26 2.44 11.58 -4.33
CA THR A 26 2.90 10.43 -5.11
C THR A 26 2.38 9.14 -4.49
N VAL A 27 2.56 8.98 -3.17
CA VAL A 27 2.05 7.82 -2.43
C VAL A 27 0.53 7.71 -2.54
N ASN A 28 -0.20 8.82 -2.41
CA ASN A 28 -1.66 8.81 -2.53
C ASN A 28 -2.13 8.38 -3.93
N ARG A 29 -1.47 8.86 -5.00
CA ARG A 29 -1.78 8.45 -6.37
C ARG A 29 -1.53 6.96 -6.59
N HIS A 30 -0.41 6.44 -6.12
CA HIS A 30 -0.11 5.00 -6.22
C HIS A 30 -1.11 4.16 -5.41
N LEU A 31 -1.46 4.58 -4.19
CA LEU A 31 -2.46 3.88 -3.38
C LEU A 31 -3.88 3.96 -3.95
N GLN A 32 -4.18 4.94 -4.80
CA GLN A 32 -5.42 4.96 -5.57
C GLN A 32 -5.42 3.87 -6.63
N ILE A 33 -4.39 3.84 -7.47
CA ILE A 33 -4.22 2.83 -8.53
C ILE A 33 -4.21 1.41 -7.93
N LEU A 34 -3.42 1.18 -6.88
CA LEU A 34 -3.36 -0.13 -6.23
C LEU A 34 -4.69 -0.55 -5.59
N ALA A 35 -5.53 0.40 -5.18
CA ALA A 35 -6.85 0.09 -4.65
C ALA A 35 -7.87 -0.19 -5.77
N GLU A 36 -7.75 0.50 -6.91
CA GLU A 36 -8.56 0.25 -8.11
C GLU A 36 -8.28 -1.14 -8.67
N GLU A 37 -7.02 -1.56 -8.67
CA GLU A 37 -6.58 -2.91 -9.08
C GLU A 37 -6.83 -3.99 -8.01
N ASN A 38 -7.58 -3.68 -6.94
CA ASN A 38 -7.85 -4.56 -5.80
C ASN A 38 -6.61 -5.12 -5.08
N MET A 39 -5.42 -4.56 -5.29
CA MET A 39 -4.19 -5.03 -4.63
C MET A 39 -4.11 -4.59 -3.17
N VAL A 40 -4.68 -3.43 -2.82
CA VAL A 40 -4.76 -2.92 -1.44
C VAL A 40 -6.17 -2.54 -1.06
N LYS A 41 -6.56 -2.87 0.18
CA LYS A 41 -7.85 -2.50 0.76
C LYS A 41 -7.71 -1.31 1.68
N ARG A 42 -8.65 -0.38 1.58
CA ARG A 42 -8.77 0.76 2.51
C ARG A 42 -9.59 0.35 3.72
N SER A 43 -9.06 0.57 4.92
CA SER A 43 -9.78 0.40 6.18
C SER A 43 -9.79 1.74 6.92
N GLY A 44 -10.97 2.28 7.16
CA GLY A 44 -11.16 3.47 7.98
C GLY A 44 -11.17 3.09 9.46
N PHE A 45 -10.26 3.65 10.25
CA PHE A 45 -10.28 3.53 11.71
C PHE A 45 -10.38 4.93 12.31
N GLY A 46 -11.59 5.30 12.73
CA GLY A 46 -11.91 6.67 13.17
C GLY A 46 -11.65 7.69 12.05
N GLN A 47 -10.85 8.72 12.35
CA GLN A 47 -10.46 9.74 11.35
C GLN A 47 -9.29 9.33 10.45
N ARG A 48 -8.71 8.14 10.63
CA ARG A 48 -7.51 7.69 9.90
C ARG A 48 -7.86 6.62 8.87
N THR A 49 -7.27 6.74 7.68
CA THR A 49 -7.35 5.71 6.63
C THR A 49 -6.07 4.89 6.62
N PHE A 50 -6.22 3.59 6.86
CA PHE A 50 -5.15 2.61 6.74
C PHE A 50 -5.33 1.81 5.44
N TYR A 51 -4.22 1.36 4.92
CA TYR A 51 -4.14 0.50 3.74
C TYR A 51 -3.59 -0.84 4.19
N LYS A 52 -4.21 -1.91 3.73
CA LYS A 52 -3.76 -3.28 3.98
C LYS A 52 -3.61 -3.99 2.64
N LEU A 53 -2.60 -4.86 2.53
CA LEU A 53 -2.50 -5.75 1.38
C LEU A 53 -3.70 -6.71 1.32
N THR A 54 -4.07 -7.06 0.10
CA THR A 54 -5.04 -8.13 -0.19
C THR A 54 -4.29 -9.38 -0.67
N PRO A 55 -4.93 -10.56 -0.70
CA PRO A 55 -4.32 -11.76 -1.28
C PRO A 55 -3.77 -11.54 -2.70
N THR A 56 -4.52 -10.82 -3.55
CA THR A 56 -4.08 -10.45 -4.91
C THR A 56 -2.82 -9.59 -4.89
N GLY A 57 -2.72 -8.66 -3.94
CA GLY A 57 -1.51 -7.87 -3.76
C GLY A 57 -0.31 -8.71 -3.32
N GLU A 58 -0.51 -9.75 -2.52
CA GLU A 58 0.54 -10.65 -2.04
C GLU A 58 1.11 -11.48 -3.21
N GLU A 59 0.24 -12.04 -4.03
CA GLU A 59 0.61 -12.79 -5.24
C GLU A 59 1.46 -11.95 -6.21
N VAL A 60 1.09 -10.68 -6.43
CA VAL A 60 1.84 -9.78 -7.32
C VAL A 60 3.26 -9.53 -6.79
N ILE A 61 3.44 -9.39 -5.47
CA ILE A 61 4.78 -9.26 -4.89
C ILE A 61 5.57 -10.55 -5.10
N GLU A 62 4.96 -11.71 -4.85
CA GLU A 62 5.64 -13.01 -5.00
C GLU A 62 6.11 -13.24 -6.45
N ILE A 63 5.29 -12.87 -7.44
CA ILE A 63 5.65 -12.91 -8.86
C ILE A 63 6.80 -11.94 -9.15
N SER A 64 6.76 -10.73 -8.59
CA SER A 64 7.81 -9.72 -8.80
C SER A 64 9.14 -10.08 -8.14
N ALA A 65 9.11 -10.85 -7.05
CA ALA A 65 10.30 -11.28 -6.30
C ALA A 65 11.01 -12.49 -6.94
N LYS A 66 10.31 -13.24 -7.80
CA LYS A 66 10.85 -14.41 -8.52
C LYS A 66 11.51 -14.06 -9.86
N LYS A 67 11.64 -12.78 -10.19
CA LYS A 67 12.12 -12.27 -11.48
C LYS A 67 13.42 -11.48 -11.30
#